data_AF-A0A8T5UJB4-F1
#
_entry.id   AF-A0A8T5UJB4-F1
#
_cell.length_a   1.000
_cell.length_b   1.000
_cell.length_c   1.000
_cell.angle_alpha   90.00
_cell.angle_beta   90.00
_cell.angle_gamma   90.00
#
_symmetry.space_group_name_H-M   'P 1'
#
loop_
_entity.id
_entity.type
_entity.pdbx_description
1 polymer ?
#
loop_
_entity_poly.entity_id
_entity_poly.type
_entity_poly.pdbx_seq_one_letter_code
_entity_poly.pdbx_strand_id
1 'polypeptide(L)'
;MDADLVVLSTGMVPSKHSKKLIETLGLRKDNYGFLTEIHNCLKPQETANMGIFICGCAAGPKNIPSMVSTASAAASKTATLL
;
A
#
# COMPACT_ATOMS: atom_id res chain seq x y z
N MET A 1 23.34 11.68 30.04
CA MET A 1 22.02 11.03 29.93
C MET A 1 22.30 9.55 29.86
N ASP A 2 22.21 8.86 30.99
CA ASP A 2 22.37 7.41 31.08
C ASP A 2 20.97 6.77 31.02
N ALA A 3 20.81 5.77 30.16
CA ALA A 3 19.56 5.02 30.02
C ALA A 3 19.90 3.52 29.97
N ASP A 4 19.19 2.73 30.79
CA ASP A 4 19.39 1.27 30.86
C ASP A 4 18.83 0.54 29.64
N LEU A 5 17.90 1.16 28.91
CA LEU A 5 17.28 0.62 27.70
C LEU A 5 16.89 1.74 26.73
N VAL A 6 17.22 1.55 25.46
CA VAL A 6 16.77 2.42 24.36
C VAL A 6 15.99 1.57 23.36
N VAL A 7 14.71 1.89 23.17
CA VAL A 7 13.84 1.22 22.19
C VAL A 7 13.72 2.08 20.95
N LEU A 8 14.09 1.53 19.80
CA LEU A 8 13.92 2.18 18.51
C LEU A 8 12.56 1.83 17.90
N SER A 9 11.69 2.82 17.74
CA SER A 9 10.46 2.69 16.96
C SER A 9 10.78 2.82 15.47
N THR A 10 11.01 1.70 14.80
CA THR A 10 11.37 1.68 13.38
C THR A 10 10.18 1.98 12.48
N GLY A 11 10.40 2.78 11.44
CA GLY A 11 9.40 3.04 10.41
C GLY A 11 9.07 1.82 9.54
N MET A 12 7.96 1.91 8.80
CA MET A 12 7.56 0.90 7.84
C MET A 12 8.29 1.10 6.51
N VAL A 13 8.74 0.01 5.92
CA VAL A 13 9.37 0.00 4.58
C VAL A 13 8.63 -0.98 3.66
N PRO A 14 8.69 -0.79 2.34
CA PRO A 14 8.09 -1.73 1.40
C PRO A 14 8.64 -3.16 1.58
N SER A 15 7.78 -4.15 1.37
CA SER A 15 8.17 -5.56 1.47
C SER A 15 9.23 -5.91 0.42
N LYS A 16 10.28 -6.65 0.81
CA LYS A 16 11.31 -7.12 -0.14
C LYS A 16 10.73 -7.93 -1.30
N HIS A 17 9.63 -8.65 -1.05
CA HIS A 17 8.95 -9.47 -2.05
C HIS A 17 8.06 -8.66 -3.00
N SER A 18 7.64 -7.45 -2.63
CA SER A 18 6.79 -6.63 -3.49
C SER A 18 7.52 -6.16 -4.74
N LYS A 19 8.84 -5.99 -4.68
CA LYS A 19 9.63 -5.52 -5.83
C LYS A 19 9.47 -6.39 -7.08
N LYS A 20 9.63 -7.71 -6.93
CA LYS A 20 9.46 -8.66 -8.04
C LYS A 20 8.02 -8.64 -8.58
N LEU A 21 7.05 -8.53 -7.69
CA LEU A 21 5.63 -8.46 -8.05
C LEU A 21 5.30 -7.20 -8.85
N ILE A 22 5.81 -6.05 -8.39
CA ILE A 22 5.66 -4.74 -9.05
C ILE A 22 6.23 -4.79 -10.46
N GLU A 23 7.42 -5.34 -10.64
CA GLU A 23 8.07 -5.46 -11.94
C GLU A 23 7.33 -6.43 -12.86
N THR A 24 6.90 -7.59 -12.34
CA THR A 24 6.16 -8.60 -13.11
C THR A 24 4.81 -8.08 -13.60
N LEU A 25 4.10 -7.33 -12.75
CA LEU A 25 2.78 -6.79 -13.05
C LEU A 25 2.83 -5.40 -13.71
N GLY A 26 4.02 -4.81 -13.88
CA GLY A 26 4.19 -3.47 -14.44
C GLY A 26 3.52 -2.37 -13.62
N LEU A 27 3.51 -2.49 -12.28
CA LEU A 27 2.84 -1.55 -11.38
C LEU A 27 3.70 -0.31 -11.11
N ARG A 28 3.03 0.82 -10.84
CA ARG A 28 3.68 2.06 -10.44
C ARG A 28 4.01 2.05 -8.95
N LYS A 29 5.17 2.61 -8.63
CA LYS A 29 5.64 2.83 -7.26
C LYS A 29 6.02 4.28 -7.04
N ASP A 30 5.96 4.73 -5.79
CA ASP A 30 6.41 6.04 -5.37
C ASP A 30 7.93 6.08 -5.19
N ASN A 31 8.45 7.25 -4.81
CA ASN A 31 9.89 7.45 -4.56
C ASN A 31 10.42 6.64 -3.37
N TYR A 32 9.55 6.10 -2.53
CA TYR A 32 9.87 5.29 -1.35
C TYR A 32 9.72 3.79 -1.61
N GLY A 33 9.19 3.40 -2.78
CA GLY A 33 8.99 2.02 -3.20
C GLY A 33 7.64 1.41 -2.83
N PHE A 34 6.68 2.18 -2.35
CA PHE A 34 5.30 1.74 -2.14
C PHE A 34 4.51 1.81 -3.44
N LEU A 35 3.46 0.98 -3.56
CA LEU A 35 2.55 1.04 -4.69
C LEU A 35 1.77 2.36 -4.71
N THR A 36 1.55 2.91 -5.90
CA THR A 36 0.84 4.18 -6.06
C THR A 36 -0.48 3.97 -6.81
N GLU A 37 -1.54 4.57 -6.27
CA GLU A 37 -2.83 4.72 -6.93
C GLU A 37 -2.76 5.68 -8.14
N ILE A 38 -3.82 5.68 -8.96
CA ILE A 38 -3.95 6.64 -10.07
C ILE A 38 -4.09 8.07 -9.52
N HIS A 39 -4.96 8.26 -8.53
CA HIS A 39 -5.26 9.57 -7.96
C HIS A 39 -5.81 9.45 -6.54
N ASN A 40 -5.17 10.17 -5.59
CA ASN A 40 -5.43 10.04 -4.16
C ASN A 40 -6.89 10.35 -3.75
N CYS A 41 -7.55 11.33 -4.38
CA CYS A 41 -8.95 11.68 -4.06
C CYS A 41 -10.02 10.88 -4.83
N LEU A 42 -9.84 10.68 -6.15
CA LEU A 42 -10.89 10.12 -7.00
C LEU A 42 -10.90 8.59 -7.00
N LYS A 43 -9.71 7.98 -6.95
CA LYS A 43 -9.52 6.55 -7.17
C LYS A 43 -8.41 6.01 -6.25
N PRO A 44 -8.61 6.05 -4.93
CA PRO A 44 -7.56 5.78 -3.96
C PRO A 44 -7.10 4.31 -3.91
N GLN A 45 -7.88 3.38 -4.50
CA GLN A 45 -7.55 1.95 -4.51
C GLN A 45 -7.20 1.43 -5.91
N GLU A 46 -7.34 2.25 -6.96
CA GLU A 46 -7.11 1.80 -8.34
C GLU A 46 -5.66 2.06 -8.75
N THR A 47 -5.04 1.06 -9.37
CA THR A 47 -3.73 1.22 -10.01
C THR A 47 -3.90 1.59 -11.48
N ALA A 48 -2.82 2.04 -12.12
CA ALA A 48 -2.82 2.33 -13.56
C ALA A 48 -3.20 1.11 -14.43
N ASN A 49 -3.04 -0.10 -13.89
CA ASN A 49 -3.36 -1.34 -14.55
C ASN A 49 -4.80 -1.72 -14.20
N MET A 50 -5.68 -1.73 -15.21
CA MET A 50 -7.09 -2.09 -15.00
C MET A 50 -7.21 -3.49 -14.40
N GLY A 51 -8.13 -3.64 -13.44
CA GLY A 51 -8.35 -4.90 -12.72
C GLY A 51 -7.39 -5.15 -11.56
N ILE A 52 -6.36 -4.31 -11.36
CA ILE A 52 -5.46 -4.40 -10.20
C ILE A 52 -5.76 -3.26 -9.23
N PHE A 53 -6.10 -3.66 -8.00
CA PHE A 53 -6.36 -2.75 -6.89
C PHE A 53 -5.31 -2.91 -5.80
N ILE A 54 -5.06 -1.83 -5.06
CA ILE A 54 -4.14 -1.80 -3.94
C ILE A 54 -4.90 -1.47 -2.67
N CYS A 55 -4.48 -2.04 -1.55
CA CYS A 55 -5.03 -1.72 -0.23
C CYS A 55 -3.96 -1.86 0.85
N GLY A 56 -4.25 -1.32 2.02
CA GLY A 56 -3.40 -1.47 3.19
C GLY A 56 -1.98 -0.89 3.02
N CYS A 57 -1.00 -1.59 3.61
CA CYS A 57 0.40 -1.12 3.73
C CYS A 57 1.17 -1.18 2.41
N ALA A 58 0.59 -1.83 1.40
CA ALA A 58 1.18 -1.87 0.06
C ALA A 58 1.23 -0.46 -0.56
N ALA A 59 0.27 0.40 -0.19
CA ALA A 59 0.16 1.79 -0.63
C ALA A 59 0.64 2.80 0.45
N GLY A 60 1.65 2.41 1.23
CA GLY A 60 2.27 3.27 2.24
C GLY A 60 1.90 2.93 3.70
N PRO A 61 2.59 3.52 4.68
CA PRO A 61 2.37 3.26 6.10
C PRO A 61 0.97 3.69 6.55
N LYS A 62 0.16 2.78 7.11
CA LYS A 62 -1.12 3.13 7.74
C LYS A 62 -1.40 2.30 8.98
N ASN A 63 -2.35 2.76 9.79
CA ASN A 63 -2.81 2.05 10.99
C ASN A 63 -3.89 1.00 10.65
N ILE A 64 -4.20 0.13 11.60
CA ILE A 64 -5.13 -1.00 11.40
C ILE A 64 -6.52 -0.54 10.93
N PRO A 65 -7.17 0.48 11.53
CA PRO A 65 -8.50 0.92 11.06
C PRO A 65 -8.48 1.38 9.60
N SER A 66 -7.46 2.15 9.21
CA SER A 66 -7.30 2.56 7.82
C SER A 66 -7.03 1.38 6.89
N MET A 67 -6.26 0.37 7.32
CA MET A 67 -6.07 -0.87 6.56
C MET A 67 -7.41 -1.53 6.25
N VAL A 68 -8.25 -1.74 7.27
CA VAL A 68 -9.54 -2.41 7.13
C VAL A 68 -10.47 -1.63 6.20
N SER A 69 -10.53 -0.31 6.37
CA SER A 69 -11.33 0.55 5.48
C SER A 69 -10.87 0.46 4.01
N THR A 70 -9.57 0.53 3.75
CA THR A 70 -9.03 0.42 2.39
C THR A 70 -9.22 -0.97 1.78
N ALA A 71 -9.13 -2.03 2.59
CA ALA A 71 -9.40 -3.39 2.14
C ALA A 71 -10.86 -3.57 1.69
N SER A 72 -11.82 -3.07 2.48
CA SER A 72 -13.24 -3.07 2.10
C SER A 72 -13.50 -2.25 0.83
N ALA A 73 -12.85 -1.09 0.70
CA ALA A 73 -12.96 -0.27 -0.51
C ALA A 73 -12.42 -1.00 -1.75
N ALA A 74 -11.27 -1.67 -1.65
CA ALA A 74 -10.71 -2.46 -2.74
C ALA A 74 -11.59 -3.67 -3.10
N ALA A 75 -12.15 -4.37 -2.12
CA ALA A 75 -13.10 -5.46 -2.34
C ALA A 75 -14.37 -4.97 -3.06
N SER A 76 -14.94 -3.84 -2.63
CA SER A 76 -16.10 -3.23 -3.28
C SER A 76 -15.81 -2.86 -4.74
N LYS A 77 -14.65 -2.26 -5.03
CA LYS A 77 -14.24 -1.95 -6.42
C LYS A 77 -14.04 -3.21 -7.26
N THR A 78 -13.42 -4.23 -6.69
CA THR A 78 -13.23 -5.52 -7.37
C THR A 78 -14.57 -6.16 -7.71
N ALA A 79 -15.56 -6.08 -6.81
CA ALA A 79 -16.90 -6.61 -7.04
C ALA A 79 -17.64 -5.90 -8.20
N THR A 80 -17.29 -4.65 -8.54
CA THR A 80 -17.89 -3.96 -9.70
C THR A 80 -17.34 -4.44 -11.05
N LEU A 81 -16.26 -5.23 -11.05
CA LEU A 81 -15.70 -5.84 -12.27
C LEU A 81 -16.21 -7.27 -12.51
N LEU A 82 -16.91 -7.86 -11.54
CA LEU A 82 -17.53 -9.19 -11.61
C LEU A 82 -18.95 -9.08 -12.16
#